data_AF-A0A7C5TBF3-F1
#
_entry.id   AF-A0A7C5TBF3-F1
#
_cell.length_a   1.000
_cell.length_b   1.000
_cell.length_c   1.000
_cell.angle_alpha   90.00
_cell.angle_beta   90.00
_cell.angle_gamma   90.00
#
_symmetry.space_group_name_H-M   'P 1'
#
loop_
_entity.id
_entity.type
_entity.pdbx_description
1 polymer ?
#
loop_
_entity_poly.entity_id
_entity_poly.type
_entity_poly.pdbx_seq_one_letter_code
_entity_poly.pdbx_strand_id
1 'polypeptide(L)'
;MVEKERGGSGEREERSFLTNIKPLGPYSLFRIEDNFVFLAGQIGVDGEVLKETLDEQLEQALKNIYRILVSIGLTPADIVKATVFTTQIDQAQKINAIWESFFRKYSDVLPARTFVGVSALPRGASIEIDVIAHLKDEGALFGVGKHFFLAKDFLKAHEYFERAWRKKGKYSELAKAFAILSAGFIKLHEERFQRNVFTKAAELLKNFVTKDKIKSFKDAISKGNSEKLFDLSSTILEEIKIS
;
A
#
# COMPACT_ATOMS: atom_id res chain seq x y z
N MET A 1 50.43 7.43 11.11
CA MET A 1 49.28 8.30 11.38
C MET A 1 48.52 8.41 10.07
N VAL A 2 47.46 7.61 9.93
CA VAL A 2 46.66 7.55 8.69
C VAL A 2 45.32 8.20 9.01
N GLU A 3 44.96 9.17 8.18
CA GLU A 3 43.70 9.92 8.23
C GLU A 3 42.51 8.95 8.14
N LYS A 4 41.57 9.08 9.09
CA LYS A 4 40.29 8.38 9.04
C LYS A 4 39.30 9.26 8.30
N GLU A 5 38.94 8.82 7.10
CA GLU A 5 37.89 9.41 6.27
C GLU A 5 36.57 9.53 7.04
N ARG A 6 35.93 10.69 6.86
CA ARG A 6 34.58 10.99 7.34
C ARG A 6 33.58 10.12 6.58
N GLY A 7 33.17 9.01 7.18
CA GLY A 7 32.01 8.23 6.75
C GLY A 7 30.73 9.04 6.96
N GLY A 8 30.07 9.39 5.87
CA GLY A 8 28.87 10.20 5.83
C GLY A 8 27.73 9.62 6.66
N SER A 9 26.95 10.53 7.23
CA SER A 9 25.63 10.29 7.80
C SER A 9 24.78 9.53 6.80
N GLY A 10 24.64 8.22 7.00
CA GLY A 10 23.61 7.44 6.36
C GLY A 10 22.26 7.97 6.85
N GLU A 11 21.68 8.90 6.10
CA GLU A 11 20.25 9.16 6.13
C GLU A 11 19.57 7.80 5.90
N ARG A 12 19.10 7.20 7.00
CA ARG A 12 18.12 6.11 6.94
C ARG A 12 16.83 6.77 6.46
N GLU A 13 16.76 6.99 5.14
CA GLU A 13 15.58 7.52 4.47
C GLU A 13 14.36 6.68 4.87
N GLU A 14 13.54 7.28 5.70
CA GLU A 14 12.25 6.78 6.10
C GLU A 14 11.36 6.76 4.86
N ARG A 15 11.22 5.57 4.26
CA ARG A 15 10.46 5.38 3.01
C ARG A 15 8.95 5.44 3.26
N SER A 16 8.46 6.60 3.68
CA SER A 16 7.03 6.96 3.70
C SER A 16 6.56 7.44 2.32
N PHE A 17 6.95 6.75 1.25
CA PHE A 17 6.68 7.19 -0.12
C PHE A 17 5.29 6.78 -0.63
N LEU A 18 4.47 6.07 0.16
CA LEU A 18 3.35 5.28 -0.39
C LEU A 18 1.96 5.70 0.12
N THR A 19 1.87 6.62 1.09
CA THR A 19 0.59 7.15 1.58
C THR A 19 0.62 8.67 1.69
N ASN A 20 -0.43 9.37 1.25
CA ASN A 20 -0.69 10.80 1.58
C ASN A 20 -0.99 11.02 3.08
N ILE A 21 -0.81 9.99 3.91
CA ILE A 21 -0.90 10.05 5.36
C ILE A 21 0.45 10.56 5.85
N LYS A 22 0.45 11.59 6.70
CA LYS A 22 1.65 12.12 7.35
C LYS A 22 1.62 11.75 8.82
N PRO A 23 2.77 11.42 9.44
CA PRO A 23 2.86 11.33 10.88
C PRO A 23 2.40 12.63 11.54
N LEU A 24 1.67 12.52 12.64
CA LEU A 24 1.23 13.67 13.43
C LEU A 24 2.28 14.11 14.47
N GLY A 25 3.45 13.47 14.49
CA GLY A 25 4.52 13.71 15.45
C GLY A 25 5.83 13.02 15.04
N PRO A 26 6.85 13.00 15.92
CA PRO A 26 8.18 12.46 15.61
C PRO A 26 8.22 10.93 15.68
N TYR A 27 7.43 10.27 14.83
CA TYR A 27 7.35 8.81 14.72
C TYR A 27 7.11 8.36 13.27
N SER A 28 7.50 7.14 12.97
CA SER A 28 7.22 6.49 11.67
C SER A 28 5.79 6.00 11.61
N LEU A 29 5.09 6.13 10.47
CA LEU A 29 3.76 5.50 10.29
C LEU A 29 3.81 3.98 10.49
N PHE A 30 4.91 3.36 10.08
CA PHE A 30 5.21 1.97 10.36
C PHE A 30 6.72 1.72 10.32
N ARG A 31 7.14 0.59 10.88
CA ARG A 31 8.48 0.01 10.74
C ARG A 31 8.37 -1.45 10.37
N ILE A 32 9.29 -1.90 9.53
CA ILE A 32 9.44 -3.31 9.17
C ILE A 32 10.73 -3.80 9.83
N GLU A 33 10.63 -4.88 10.61
CA GLU A 33 11.77 -5.61 11.19
C GLU A 33 11.55 -7.09 10.90
N ASP A 34 12.51 -7.70 10.17
CA ASP A 34 12.35 -9.00 9.55
C ASP A 34 11.00 -9.14 8.81
N ASN A 35 10.16 -10.07 9.27
CA ASN A 35 8.85 -10.37 8.72
C ASN A 35 7.69 -9.73 9.48
N PHE A 36 7.98 -8.80 10.41
CA PHE A 36 6.94 -8.10 11.14
C PHE A 36 6.86 -6.63 10.73
N VAL A 37 5.63 -6.15 10.60
CA VAL A 37 5.31 -4.75 10.38
C VAL A 37 4.62 -4.20 11.62
N PHE A 38 5.24 -3.20 12.23
CA PHE A 38 4.73 -2.48 13.38
C PHE A 38 4.15 -1.15 12.91
N LEU A 39 2.82 -0.99 12.99
CA LEU A 39 2.15 0.26 12.61
C LEU A 39 2.01 1.14 13.85
N ALA A 40 2.26 2.44 13.69
CA ALA A 40 1.94 3.42 14.72
C ALA A 40 0.42 3.47 14.95
N GLY A 41 0.02 3.91 16.14
CA GLY A 41 -1.39 4.08 16.50
C GLY A 41 -2.14 4.97 15.49
N GLN A 42 -3.26 4.46 15.00
CA GLN A 42 -4.13 5.17 14.06
C GLN A 42 -5.37 5.67 14.79
N ILE A 43 -5.56 6.99 14.77
CA ILE A 43 -6.79 7.66 15.17
C ILE A 43 -7.66 7.97 13.95
N GLY A 44 -8.92 8.35 14.20
CA GLY A 44 -9.92 8.66 13.18
C GLY A 44 -9.73 9.97 12.41
N VAL A 45 -8.51 10.26 11.97
CA VAL A 45 -8.17 11.48 11.21
C VAL A 45 -8.18 11.21 9.71
N ASP A 46 -8.75 12.13 8.94
CA ASP A 46 -8.69 12.17 7.48
C ASP A 46 -7.91 13.42 7.05
N GLY A 47 -6.66 13.24 6.62
CA GLY A 47 -5.71 14.34 6.46
C GLY A 47 -5.37 14.98 7.81
N GLU A 48 -5.97 16.13 8.09
CA GLU A 48 -5.82 16.85 9.37
C GLU A 48 -7.12 16.95 10.17
N VAL A 49 -8.21 16.35 9.69
CA VAL A 49 -9.54 16.50 10.31
C VAL A 49 -9.88 15.23 11.08
N LEU A 50 -10.04 15.34 12.40
CA LEU A 50 -10.58 14.27 13.24
C LEU A 50 -12.09 14.16 12.99
N LYS A 51 -12.59 12.95 12.76
CA LYS A 51 -14.04 12.72 12.62
C LYS A 51 -14.77 12.99 13.94
N GLU A 52 -16.05 13.33 13.86
CA GLU A 52 -16.79 13.87 15.02
C GLU A 52 -17.25 12.76 15.97
N THR A 53 -17.80 11.69 15.42
CA THR A 53 -18.39 10.61 16.23
C THR A 53 -17.42 9.43 16.43
N LEU A 54 -17.63 8.65 17.50
CA LEU A 54 -16.86 7.44 17.78
C LEU A 54 -16.84 6.48 16.58
N ASP A 55 -17.98 6.30 15.92
CA ASP A 55 -18.13 5.35 14.81
C ASP A 55 -17.31 5.80 13.60
N GLU A 56 -17.45 7.06 13.21
CA GLU A 56 -16.68 7.63 12.10
C GLU A 56 -15.19 7.63 12.41
N GLN A 57 -14.81 7.87 13.68
CA GLN A 57 -13.41 7.79 14.07
C GLN A 57 -12.86 6.37 13.97
N LEU A 58 -13.63 5.36 14.41
CA LEU A 58 -13.25 3.95 14.30
C LEU A 58 -13.12 3.52 12.83
N GLU A 59 -14.11 3.83 12.00
CA GLU A 59 -14.08 3.52 10.58
C GLU A 59 -12.90 4.20 9.88
N GLN A 60 -12.65 5.47 10.19
CA GLN A 60 -11.52 6.21 9.62
C GLN A 60 -10.17 5.67 10.10
N ALA A 61 -10.03 5.30 11.38
CA ALA A 61 -8.81 4.66 11.89
C ALA A 61 -8.52 3.34 11.18
N LEU A 62 -9.54 2.48 11.01
CA LEU A 62 -9.42 1.23 10.27
C LEU A 62 -9.11 1.46 8.79
N LYS A 63 -9.68 2.49 8.17
CA LYS A 63 -9.35 2.92 6.80
C LYS A 63 -7.91 3.40 6.68
N ASN A 64 -7.39 4.12 7.67
CA ASN A 64 -5.98 4.55 7.70
C ASN A 64 -5.04 3.34 7.79
N ILE A 65 -5.33 2.40 8.68
CA ILE A 65 -4.61 1.11 8.79
C ILE A 65 -4.62 0.39 7.44
N TYR A 66 -5.79 0.24 6.82
CA TYR A 66 -5.93 -0.38 5.50
C TYR A 66 -5.04 0.31 4.45
N ARG A 67 -5.07 1.64 4.38
CA ARG A 67 -4.25 2.42 3.43
C ARG A 67 -2.76 2.17 3.64
N ILE A 68 -2.30 2.17 4.90
CA ILE A 68 -0.90 1.88 5.23
C ILE A 68 -0.53 0.45 4.83
N LEU A 69 -1.34 -0.55 5.17
CA LEU A 69 -1.08 -1.95 4.81
C LEU A 69 -1.04 -2.16 3.29
N VAL A 70 -2.01 -1.64 2.56
CA VAL A 70 -2.05 -1.74 1.09
C VAL A 70 -0.84 -1.04 0.47
N SER A 71 -0.42 0.08 1.06
CA SER A 71 0.78 0.80 0.62
C SER A 71 2.05 -0.05 0.72
N ILE A 72 2.07 -1.10 1.55
CA ILE A 72 3.18 -2.06 1.69
C ILE A 72 2.77 -3.48 1.29
N GLY A 73 1.70 -3.61 0.49
CA GLY A 73 1.34 -4.87 -0.17
C GLY A 73 0.73 -5.89 0.78
N LEU A 74 0.26 -5.43 1.92
CA LEU A 74 -0.45 -6.21 2.92
C LEU A 74 -1.95 -5.90 2.89
N THR A 75 -2.72 -6.76 3.55
CA THR A 75 -4.15 -6.62 3.76
C THR A 75 -4.46 -6.69 5.26
N PRO A 76 -5.68 -6.32 5.70
CA PRO A 76 -6.09 -6.52 7.09
C PRO A 76 -6.04 -7.98 7.55
N ALA A 77 -6.06 -8.96 6.63
CA ALA A 77 -5.90 -10.38 6.96
C ALA A 77 -4.48 -10.74 7.42
N ASP A 78 -3.49 -9.89 7.15
CA ASP A 78 -2.10 -10.09 7.55
C ASP A 78 -1.81 -9.50 8.94
N ILE A 79 -2.79 -8.84 9.56
CA ILE A 79 -2.69 -8.35 10.94
C ILE A 79 -2.79 -9.54 11.89
N VAL A 80 -1.77 -9.71 12.73
CA VAL A 80 -1.70 -10.81 13.70
C VAL A 80 -2.10 -10.36 15.11
N LYS A 81 -1.87 -9.08 15.45
CA LYS A 81 -2.21 -8.49 16.75
C LYS A 81 -2.70 -7.06 16.56
N ALA A 82 -3.71 -6.69 17.33
CA ALA A 82 -4.16 -5.31 17.47
C ALA A 82 -4.34 -4.91 18.94
N THR A 83 -4.11 -3.65 19.24
CA THR A 83 -4.47 -3.04 20.52
C THR A 83 -5.41 -1.88 20.25
N VAL A 84 -6.57 -1.91 20.89
CA VAL A 84 -7.61 -0.89 20.75
C VAL A 84 -7.71 -0.12 22.06
N PHE A 85 -7.43 1.17 21.99
CA PHE A 85 -7.57 2.12 23.09
C PHE A 85 -8.83 2.95 22.86
N THR A 86 -9.66 3.13 23.88
CA THR A 86 -10.85 3.99 23.77
C THR A 86 -11.10 4.79 25.04
N THR A 87 -11.61 6.01 24.91
CA THR A 87 -12.13 6.80 26.03
C THR A 87 -13.58 6.47 26.36
N GLN A 88 -14.26 5.68 25.51
CA GLN A 88 -15.67 5.31 25.61
C GLN A 88 -15.82 3.79 25.75
N ILE A 89 -15.24 3.22 26.82
CA ILE A 89 -15.21 1.76 27.03
C ILE A 89 -16.62 1.15 27.21
N ASP A 90 -17.58 1.94 27.67
CA ASP A 90 -18.99 1.58 27.75
C ASP A 90 -19.62 1.29 26.37
N GLN A 91 -19.04 1.82 25.29
CA GLN A 91 -19.47 1.59 23.90
C GLN A 91 -18.87 0.32 23.27
N ALA A 92 -18.32 -0.61 24.08
CA ALA A 92 -17.63 -1.80 23.60
C ALA A 92 -18.44 -2.65 22.61
N GLN A 93 -19.75 -2.81 22.82
CA GLN A 93 -20.60 -3.60 21.91
C GLN A 93 -20.63 -3.00 20.50
N LYS A 94 -20.73 -1.68 20.41
CA LYS A 94 -20.75 -0.93 19.15
C LYS A 94 -19.41 -1.01 18.43
N ILE A 95 -18.32 -0.81 19.18
CA ILE A 95 -16.96 -0.95 18.65
C ILE A 95 -16.72 -2.38 18.12
N ASN A 96 -17.19 -3.40 18.84
CA ASN A 96 -17.06 -4.80 18.41
C ASN A 96 -17.79 -5.09 17.10
N ALA A 97 -19.00 -4.54 16.91
CA ALA A 97 -19.75 -4.75 15.69
C ALA A 97 -19.05 -4.14 14.46
N ILE A 98 -18.53 -2.92 14.58
CA ILE A 98 -17.78 -2.26 13.49
C ILE A 98 -16.46 -3.00 13.22
N TRP A 99 -15.75 -3.38 14.29
CA TRP A 99 -14.51 -4.17 14.22
C TRP A 99 -14.72 -5.48 13.45
N GLU A 100 -15.72 -6.28 13.85
CA GLU A 100 -16.00 -7.55 13.20
C GLU A 100 -16.39 -7.36 11.74
N SER A 101 -17.30 -6.41 11.45
CA SER A 101 -17.72 -6.08 10.08
C SER A 101 -16.54 -5.69 9.18
N PHE A 102 -15.56 -4.96 9.70
CA PHE A 102 -14.37 -4.60 8.94
C PHE A 102 -13.49 -5.81 8.61
N PHE A 103 -13.11 -6.62 9.61
CA PHE A 103 -12.17 -7.73 9.41
C PHE A 103 -12.78 -8.91 8.64
N ARG A 104 -14.08 -9.19 8.82
CA ARG A 104 -14.80 -10.26 8.11
C ARG A 104 -14.82 -10.09 6.58
N LYS A 105 -14.54 -8.89 6.07
CA LYS A 105 -14.38 -8.63 4.63
C LYS A 105 -13.10 -9.26 4.06
N TYR A 106 -12.12 -9.56 4.90
CA TYR A 106 -10.77 -9.97 4.48
C TYR A 106 -10.37 -11.35 4.99
N SER A 107 -10.87 -11.78 6.16
CA SER A 107 -10.49 -13.04 6.79
C SER A 107 -11.57 -13.55 7.73
N ASP A 108 -11.72 -14.87 7.82
CA ASP A 108 -12.55 -15.53 8.84
C ASP A 108 -11.87 -15.57 10.22
N VAL A 109 -10.53 -15.44 10.24
CA VAL A 109 -9.72 -15.39 11.45
C VAL A 109 -9.47 -13.92 11.81
N LEU A 110 -9.96 -13.51 12.98
CA LEU A 110 -9.73 -12.18 13.52
C LEU A 110 -8.34 -12.10 14.17
N PRO A 111 -7.66 -10.93 14.15
CA PRO A 111 -6.40 -10.75 14.85
C PRO A 111 -6.56 -10.95 16.35
N ALA A 112 -5.49 -11.40 17.03
CA ALA A 112 -5.44 -11.32 18.48
C ALA A 112 -5.66 -9.85 18.90
N ARG A 113 -6.45 -9.60 19.95
CA ARG A 113 -6.86 -8.23 20.29
C ARG A 113 -6.77 -7.97 21.79
N THR A 114 -6.17 -6.83 22.14
CA THR A 114 -6.28 -6.20 23.46
C THR A 114 -7.23 -5.02 23.34
N PHE A 115 -8.18 -4.87 24.27
CA PHE A 115 -9.17 -3.80 24.27
C PHE A 115 -9.17 -3.14 25.64
N VAL A 116 -8.87 -1.84 25.69
CA VAL A 116 -8.60 -1.13 26.95
C VAL A 116 -9.19 0.28 26.95
N GLY A 117 -9.70 0.68 28.12
CA GLY A 117 -10.19 2.02 28.39
C GLY A 117 -9.06 2.93 28.84
N VAL A 118 -9.00 4.14 28.30
CA VAL A 118 -7.98 5.15 28.64
C VAL A 118 -8.62 6.49 28.98
N SER A 119 -7.92 7.34 29.74
CA SER A 119 -8.45 8.64 30.16
C SER A 119 -8.47 9.67 29.03
N ALA A 120 -7.55 9.59 28.08
CA ALA A 120 -7.43 10.51 26.96
C ALA A 120 -6.63 9.89 25.81
N LEU A 121 -6.84 10.40 24.60
CA LEU A 121 -6.09 10.05 23.40
C LEU A 121 -5.63 11.33 22.68
N PRO A 122 -4.61 11.25 21.79
CA PRO A 122 -4.15 12.39 21.02
C PRO A 122 -5.28 13.11 20.28
N ARG A 123 -5.19 14.44 20.23
CA ARG A 123 -6.18 15.33 19.57
C ARG A 123 -7.61 15.21 20.08
N GLY A 124 -7.83 14.61 21.26
CA GLY A 124 -9.16 14.38 21.81
C GLY A 124 -9.93 13.26 21.10
N ALA A 125 -9.22 12.34 20.43
CA ALA A 125 -9.83 11.17 19.82
C ALA A 125 -10.56 10.31 20.87
N SER A 126 -11.58 9.59 20.41
CA SER A 126 -12.32 8.61 21.21
C SER A 126 -11.80 7.18 21.04
N ILE A 127 -11.02 6.94 19.98
CA ILE A 127 -10.44 5.63 19.68
C ILE A 127 -9.09 5.76 18.96
N GLU A 128 -8.16 4.88 19.32
CA GLU A 128 -6.85 4.71 18.70
C GLU A 128 -6.54 3.22 18.57
N ILE A 129 -5.94 2.81 17.44
CA ILE A 129 -5.67 1.41 17.14
C ILE A 129 -4.22 1.24 16.72
N ASP A 130 -3.44 0.46 17.48
CA ASP A 130 -2.16 -0.07 17.03
C ASP A 130 -2.33 -1.47 16.45
N VAL A 131 -1.49 -1.81 15.47
CA VAL A 131 -1.49 -3.15 14.88
C VAL A 131 -0.08 -3.64 14.56
N ILE A 132 0.08 -4.95 14.66
CA ILE A 132 1.25 -5.69 14.18
C ILE A 132 0.76 -6.63 13.08
N ALA A 133 1.39 -6.54 11.91
CA ALA A 133 1.14 -7.43 10.79
C ALA A 133 2.38 -8.30 10.51
N HIS A 134 2.16 -9.42 9.83
CA HIS A 134 3.23 -10.33 9.43
C HIS A 134 3.34 -10.39 7.91
N LEU A 135 4.53 -10.08 7.39
CA LEU A 135 4.93 -10.36 6.03
C LEU A 135 5.12 -11.87 5.91
N LYS A 136 4.32 -12.55 5.09
CA LYS A 136 4.54 -13.98 4.84
C LYS A 136 5.85 -14.15 4.09
N ASP A 137 6.85 -14.68 4.78
CA ASP A 137 8.09 -15.13 4.17
C ASP A 137 7.81 -16.48 3.53
N GLU A 138 7.65 -16.50 2.21
CA GLU A 138 7.97 -17.65 1.36
C GLU A 138 7.67 -17.29 -0.11
N GLY A 139 8.59 -17.68 -0.99
CA GLY A 139 8.46 -17.62 -2.45
C GLY A 139 7.35 -18.53 -3.02
N ALA A 140 6.14 -18.48 -2.48
CA ALA A 140 4.95 -19.11 -3.03
C ALA A 140 4.16 -18.09 -3.86
N LEU A 141 4.46 -18.12 -5.17
CA LEU A 141 3.59 -17.89 -6.31
C LEU A 141 2.14 -17.43 -6.03
N PHE A 142 1.67 -16.49 -6.87
CA PHE A 142 0.31 -15.92 -6.96
C PHE A 142 0.08 -14.62 -6.17
N GLY A 143 0.82 -13.59 -6.56
CA GLY A 143 0.49 -12.19 -6.27
C GLY A 143 1.44 -11.22 -6.98
N VAL A 144 1.87 -11.59 -8.20
CA VAL A 144 2.92 -10.86 -8.95
C VAL A 144 2.42 -9.47 -9.38
N GLY A 145 1.15 -9.13 -9.18
CA GLY A 145 0.64 -7.76 -9.34
C GLY A 145 0.79 -6.86 -8.10
N LYS A 146 0.76 -7.41 -6.88
CA LYS A 146 0.78 -6.61 -5.63
C LYS A 146 2.15 -6.51 -4.96
N HIS A 147 2.94 -7.59 -5.00
CA HIS A 147 4.28 -7.60 -4.40
C HIS A 147 5.39 -7.05 -5.30
N PHE A 148 5.12 -6.91 -6.62
CA PHE A 148 6.09 -6.34 -7.54
C PHE A 148 6.46 -4.90 -7.21
N PHE A 149 5.57 -4.14 -6.57
CA PHE A 149 5.71 -2.70 -6.38
C PHE A 149 6.50 -2.28 -5.13
N LEU A 150 6.83 -3.22 -4.23
CA LEU A 150 7.22 -2.86 -2.86
C LEU A 150 8.46 -3.54 -2.32
N ALA A 151 8.98 -4.55 -3.03
CA ALA A 151 10.25 -5.14 -2.64
C ALA A 151 11.41 -4.15 -2.89
N LYS A 152 12.51 -4.33 -2.15
CA LYS A 152 13.85 -3.83 -2.46
C LYS A 152 14.26 -4.14 -3.92
N ASP A 153 13.59 -5.12 -4.52
CA ASP A 153 13.71 -5.54 -5.90
C ASP A 153 12.82 -4.75 -6.89
N PHE A 154 11.80 -3.97 -6.48
CA PHE A 154 11.08 -3.06 -7.37
C PHE A 154 11.95 -1.90 -7.82
N LEU A 155 12.69 -1.28 -6.89
CA LEU A 155 13.64 -0.22 -7.19
C LEU A 155 14.83 -0.77 -7.99
N LYS A 156 15.32 -1.97 -7.69
CA LYS A 156 16.31 -2.64 -8.54
C LYS A 156 15.75 -3.06 -9.89
N ALA A 157 14.51 -3.51 -9.98
CA ALA A 157 13.84 -3.84 -11.24
C ALA A 157 13.67 -2.56 -12.04
N HIS A 158 13.17 -1.48 -11.44
CA HIS A 158 13.03 -0.16 -12.04
C HIS A 158 14.39 0.42 -12.45
N GLU A 159 15.45 0.32 -11.64
CA GLU A 159 16.83 0.69 -12.01
C GLU A 159 17.41 -0.20 -13.11
N TYR A 160 17.14 -1.51 -13.07
CA TYR A 160 17.51 -2.46 -14.12
C TYR A 160 16.77 -2.12 -15.42
N PHE A 161 15.50 -1.72 -15.33
CA PHE A 161 14.64 -1.26 -16.42
C PHE A 161 15.07 0.13 -16.94
N GLU A 162 15.48 1.08 -16.10
CA GLU A 162 16.06 2.38 -16.48
C GLU A 162 17.42 2.21 -17.15
N ARG A 163 18.28 1.32 -16.61
CA ARG A 163 19.58 0.95 -17.21
C ARG A 163 19.40 0.21 -18.53
N ALA A 164 18.38 -0.64 -18.62
CA ALA A 164 17.94 -1.29 -19.85
C ALA A 164 17.42 -0.27 -20.87
N TRP A 165 16.58 0.68 -20.44
CA TRP A 165 16.01 1.76 -21.25
C TRP A 165 17.08 2.66 -21.90
N ARG A 166 18.14 2.98 -21.15
CA ARG A 166 19.28 3.76 -21.66
C ARG A 166 20.15 3.00 -22.66
N LYS A 167 20.06 1.66 -22.72
CA LYS A 167 20.73 0.82 -23.74
C LYS A 167 19.78 0.49 -24.89
N LYS A 168 19.75 1.39 -25.86
CA LYS A 168 18.95 1.32 -27.11
C LYS A 168 18.98 -0.07 -27.77
N GLY A 169 17.80 -0.65 -28.01
CA GLY A 169 17.52 -1.51 -29.18
C GLY A 169 17.10 -2.98 -28.98
N LYS A 170 17.07 -3.55 -27.76
CA LYS A 170 16.95 -5.02 -27.58
C LYS A 170 15.85 -5.54 -26.63
N TYR A 171 14.74 -4.82 -26.46
CA TYR A 171 13.65 -5.30 -25.57
C TYR A 171 12.35 -5.58 -26.33
N SER A 172 11.68 -6.67 -25.96
CA SER A 172 10.37 -7.06 -26.48
C SER A 172 9.32 -5.98 -26.18
N GLU A 173 8.28 -5.91 -27.01
CA GLU A 173 7.15 -4.97 -26.81
C GLU A 173 6.52 -5.11 -25.41
N LEU A 174 6.56 -6.33 -24.85
CA LEU A 174 6.11 -6.64 -23.51
C LEU A 174 6.93 -5.95 -22.41
N ALA A 175 8.26 -6.00 -22.49
CA ALA A 175 9.13 -5.33 -21.53
C ALA A 175 8.96 -3.80 -21.57
N LYS A 176 8.68 -3.24 -22.76
CA LYS A 176 8.34 -1.82 -22.90
C LYS A 176 6.99 -1.48 -22.27
N ALA A 177 5.99 -2.36 -22.42
CA ALA A 177 4.68 -2.18 -21.80
C ALA A 177 4.79 -2.12 -20.27
N PHE A 178 5.55 -3.03 -19.67
CA PHE A 178 5.76 -3.05 -18.21
C PHE A 178 6.51 -1.83 -17.70
N ALA A 179 7.55 -1.38 -18.41
CA ALA A 179 8.25 -0.14 -18.06
C ALA A 179 7.30 1.07 -18.05
N ILE A 180 6.43 1.19 -19.06
CA ILE A 180 5.48 2.29 -19.17
C ILE A 180 4.37 2.20 -18.12
N LEU A 181 3.86 0.99 -17.82
CA LEU A 181 2.93 0.79 -16.72
C LEU A 181 3.55 1.20 -15.38
N SER A 182 4.77 0.74 -15.08
CA SER A 182 5.47 1.09 -13.84
C SER A 182 5.63 2.60 -13.67
N ALA A 183 6.01 3.31 -14.73
CA ALA A 183 6.13 4.77 -14.74
C ALA A 183 4.76 5.49 -14.62
N GLY A 184 3.70 4.90 -15.18
CA GLY A 184 2.34 5.41 -15.03
C GLY A 184 1.83 5.30 -13.59
N PHE A 185 2.11 4.19 -12.91
CA PHE A 185 1.69 3.96 -11.53
C PHE A 185 2.43 4.84 -10.52
N ILE A 186 3.73 5.12 -10.74
CA ILE A 186 4.47 6.12 -9.96
C ILE A 186 3.80 7.50 -10.04
N LYS A 187 3.26 7.88 -11.20
CA LYS A 187 2.61 9.19 -11.38
C LYS A 187 1.15 9.23 -10.93
N LEU A 188 0.44 8.10 -10.96
CA LEU A 188 -0.88 7.98 -10.31
C LEU A 188 -0.78 8.21 -8.80
N HIS A 189 0.34 7.79 -8.21
CA HIS A 189 0.64 8.01 -6.80
C HIS A 189 0.82 9.50 -6.47
N GLU A 190 1.36 10.30 -7.40
CA GLU A 190 1.42 11.77 -7.31
C GLU A 190 0.09 12.50 -7.62
N GLU A 191 -1.05 11.81 -7.63
CA GLU A 191 -2.37 12.30 -8.07
C GLU A 191 -2.41 12.82 -9.52
N ARG A 192 -1.38 12.51 -10.32
CA ARG A 192 -1.24 12.99 -11.71
C ARG A 192 -1.60 11.87 -12.68
N PHE A 193 -2.89 11.74 -12.99
CA PHE A 193 -3.37 10.80 -13.99
C PHE A 193 -2.85 11.15 -15.39
N GLN A 194 -1.83 10.42 -15.87
CA GLN A 194 -1.25 10.64 -17.20
C GLN A 194 -1.87 9.69 -18.24
N ARG A 195 -3.02 10.08 -18.80
CA ARG A 195 -3.72 9.34 -19.88
C ARG A 195 -2.76 8.84 -20.96
N ASN A 196 -1.85 9.69 -21.42
CA ASN A 196 -0.93 9.37 -22.51
C ASN A 196 0.03 8.21 -22.18
N VAL A 197 0.43 8.08 -20.91
CA VAL A 197 1.31 6.99 -20.45
C VAL A 197 0.56 5.66 -20.51
N PHE A 198 -0.66 5.61 -19.95
CA PHE A 198 -1.47 4.39 -19.97
C PHE A 198 -1.94 4.01 -21.38
N THR A 199 -2.24 5.00 -22.24
CA THR A 199 -2.59 4.73 -23.64
C THR A 199 -1.43 4.06 -24.38
N LYS A 200 -0.20 4.51 -24.14
CA LYS A 200 1.00 3.92 -24.73
C LYS A 200 1.27 2.51 -24.19
N ALA A 201 0.98 2.24 -22.93
CA ALA A 201 1.03 0.88 -22.39
C ALA A 201 -0.03 -0.03 -23.05
N ALA A 202 -1.27 0.43 -23.20
CA ALA A 202 -2.35 -0.32 -23.83
C ALA A 202 -2.05 -0.68 -25.30
N GLU A 203 -1.40 0.23 -26.03
CA GLU A 203 -0.92 -0.01 -27.40
C GLU A 203 0.07 -1.18 -27.48
N LEU A 204 0.99 -1.27 -26.52
CA LEU A 204 2.02 -2.32 -26.50
C LEU A 204 1.45 -3.67 -26.02
N LEU A 205 0.52 -3.63 -25.06
CA LEU A 205 -0.12 -4.84 -24.51
C LEU A 205 -1.06 -5.53 -25.48
N LYS A 206 -1.51 -4.86 -26.56
CA LYS A 206 -2.56 -5.37 -27.45
C LYS A 206 -2.24 -6.71 -28.11
N ASN A 207 -0.96 -7.05 -28.20
CA ASN A 207 -0.47 -8.30 -28.79
C ASN A 207 -0.25 -9.41 -27.75
N PHE A 208 -0.40 -9.12 -26.45
CA PHE A 208 -0.09 -10.03 -25.35
C PHE A 208 -1.29 -10.41 -24.50
N VAL A 209 -2.41 -9.70 -24.65
CA VAL A 209 -3.63 -9.92 -23.85
C VAL A 209 -4.87 -9.89 -24.74
N THR A 210 -5.99 -10.41 -24.26
CA THR A 210 -7.22 -10.52 -25.06
C THR A 210 -7.77 -9.15 -25.45
N LYS A 211 -8.50 -9.10 -26.58
CA LYS A 211 -9.13 -7.85 -27.07
C LYS A 211 -10.10 -7.25 -26.05
N ASP A 212 -10.83 -8.09 -25.32
CA ASP A 212 -11.75 -7.64 -24.27
C ASP A 212 -11.01 -6.97 -23.11
N LYS A 213 -9.87 -7.53 -22.68
CA LYS A 213 -9.05 -6.91 -21.64
C LYS A 213 -8.46 -5.58 -22.07
N ILE A 214 -7.97 -5.47 -23.31
CA ILE A 214 -7.52 -4.17 -23.85
C ILE A 214 -8.67 -3.16 -23.90
N LYS A 215 -9.88 -3.60 -24.26
CA LYS A 215 -11.06 -2.74 -24.26
C LYS A 215 -11.39 -2.24 -22.86
N SER A 216 -11.39 -3.13 -21.85
CA SER A 216 -11.57 -2.77 -20.44
C SER A 216 -10.46 -1.84 -19.93
N PHE A 217 -9.22 -2.05 -20.37
CA PHE A 217 -8.09 -1.20 -20.03
C PHE A 217 -8.26 0.21 -20.58
N LYS A 218 -8.60 0.34 -21.88
CA LYS A 218 -8.88 1.63 -22.53
C LYS A 218 -10.09 2.36 -21.91
N ASP A 219 -11.12 1.62 -21.51
CA ASP A 219 -12.28 2.17 -20.78
C ASP A 219 -11.89 2.73 -19.41
N ALA A 220 -10.99 2.05 -18.68
CA ALA A 220 -10.49 2.55 -17.41
C ALA A 220 -9.63 3.82 -17.59
N ILE A 221 -8.85 3.91 -18.68
CA ILE A 221 -8.10 5.14 -19.04
C ILE A 221 -9.04 6.31 -19.33
N SER A 222 -10.08 6.10 -20.14
CA SER A 222 -11.00 7.19 -20.53
C SER A 222 -11.73 7.75 -19.31
N LYS A 223 -12.16 6.86 -18.41
CA LYS A 223 -12.83 7.20 -17.15
C LYS A 223 -11.91 7.74 -16.06
N GLY A 224 -10.59 7.69 -16.26
CA GLY A 224 -9.64 8.07 -15.20
C GLY A 224 -9.70 7.16 -13.97
N ASN A 225 -10.18 5.93 -14.14
CA ASN A 225 -10.40 4.99 -13.03
C ASN A 225 -9.08 4.28 -12.71
N SER A 226 -8.32 4.87 -11.78
CA SER A 226 -6.99 4.41 -11.36
C SER A 226 -7.02 3.04 -10.69
N GLU A 227 -8.02 2.78 -9.85
CA GLU A 227 -8.23 1.49 -9.17
C GLU A 227 -8.44 0.36 -10.19
N LYS A 228 -9.36 0.57 -11.14
CA LYS A 228 -9.60 -0.40 -12.21
C LYS A 228 -8.39 -0.60 -13.13
N LEU A 229 -7.60 0.44 -13.37
CA LEU A 229 -6.35 0.32 -14.13
C LEU A 229 -5.29 -0.50 -13.39
N PHE A 230 -5.21 -0.33 -12.07
CA PHE A 230 -4.33 -1.10 -11.21
C PHE A 230 -4.71 -2.59 -11.22
N ASP A 231 -5.99 -2.90 -11.06
CA ASP A 231 -6.49 -4.28 -11.07
C ASP A 231 -6.25 -4.97 -12.42
N LEU A 232 -6.56 -4.28 -13.51
CA LEU A 232 -6.34 -4.81 -14.86
C LEU A 232 -4.84 -5.02 -15.15
N SER A 233 -3.97 -4.10 -14.70
CA SER A 233 -2.52 -4.25 -14.87
C SER A 233 -1.96 -5.42 -14.08
N SER A 234 -2.43 -5.61 -12.85
CA SER A 234 -2.07 -6.76 -12.00
C SER A 234 -2.49 -8.08 -12.65
N THR A 235 -3.72 -8.15 -13.17
CA THR A 235 -4.23 -9.35 -13.85
C THR A 235 -3.41 -9.68 -15.11
N ILE A 236 -3.02 -8.65 -15.88
CA ILE A 236 -2.19 -8.82 -17.08
C ILE A 236 -0.79 -9.34 -16.74
N LEU A 237 -0.18 -8.82 -15.67
CA LEU A 237 1.11 -9.29 -15.16
C LEU A 237 1.07 -10.77 -14.76
N GLU A 238 -0.02 -11.21 -14.14
CA GLU A 238 -0.21 -12.59 -13.70
C GLU A 238 -0.39 -13.58 -14.86
N GLU A 239 -1.15 -13.21 -15.89
CA GLU A 239 -1.38 -14.07 -17.05
C GLU A 239 -0.15 -14.29 -17.91
N ILE A 240 0.70 -13.28 -18.02
CA ILE A 240 1.82 -13.30 -18.95
C ILE A 240 2.96 -14.20 -18.43
N LYS A 241 2.91 -14.68 -17.17
CA LYS A 241 3.93 -15.54 -16.53
C LYS A 241 5.33 -15.18 -17.01
N ILE A 242 5.83 -14.04 -16.57
CA ILE A 242 7.21 -13.63 -16.85
C ILE A 242 8.13 -14.65 -16.16
N SER A 243 8.58 -15.66 -16.91
CA SER A 243 9.63 -16.60 -16.54
C SER A 243 11.00 -15.99 -16.78
#